data_AF-A0A2K9MEX3-F1
#
_entry.id   AF-A0A2K9MEX3-F1
#
_cell.length_a   1.000
_cell.length_b   1.000
_cell.length_c   1.000
_cell.angle_alpha   90.00
_cell.angle_beta   90.00
_cell.angle_gamma   90.00
#
_symmetry.space_group_name_H-M   'P 1'
#
loop_
_entity.id
_entity.type
_entity.pdbx_description
1 polymer ?
#
loop_
_entity_poly.entity_id
_entity_poly.type
_entity_poly.pdbx_seq_one_letter_code
_entity_poly.pdbx_strand_id
1 'polypeptide(L)' 'MEILVILIPVSILLGAGGLAAFLWSLRTRQYDDPKGDAERILSDEWDDRPKPPPPDQNSEP' A
#
# COMPACT_ATOMS: atom_id res chain seq x y z
N MET A 1 3.47 34.79 24.63
CA MET A 1 3.08 33.73 25.57
C MET A 1 1.76 33.08 25.15
N GLU A 2 0.75 33.85 24.72
CA GLU A 2 -0.55 33.34 24.19
C GLU A 2 -0.43 32.32 23.05
N ILE A 3 0.50 32.52 22.11
CA ILE A 3 0.65 31.62 20.95
C ILE A 3 1.03 30.18 21.36
N LEU A 4 1.80 30.02 22.44
CA LEU A 4 2.22 28.71 22.91
C LEU A 4 1.03 27.89 23.43
N VAL A 5 0.03 28.55 24.02
CA VAL A 5 -1.20 27.92 24.49
C VAL A 5 -1.98 27.28 23.34
N ILE A 6 -1.84 27.80 22.13
CA ILE A 6 -2.46 27.23 20.91
C ILE A 6 -1.53 26.20 20.26
N LEU A 7 -0.23 26.52 20.12
CA LEU A 7 0.70 25.67 19.39
C LEU A 7 0.98 24.35 20.10
N ILE A 8 1.03 24.33 21.43
CA ILE A 8 1.25 23.09 22.21
C ILE A 8 0.14 22.06 21.93
N PRO A 9 -1.15 22.34 22.14
CA PRO A 9 -2.21 21.36 21.87
C PRO A 9 -2.29 21.01 20.38
N VAL A 10 -2.09 21.96 19.47
CA VAL A 10 -2.07 21.69 18.03
C VAL A 10 -0.95 20.71 17.67
N SER A 11 0.26 20.90 18.20
CA SER A 11 1.39 20.01 17.94
C SER A 11 1.17 18.60 18.50
N ILE A 12 0.55 18.47 19.67
CA ILE A 12 0.19 17.17 20.26
C ILE A 12 -0.85 16.47 19.39
N LEU A 13 -1.89 17.18 18.94
CA LEU A 13 -2.92 16.62 18.07
C LEU A 13 -2.34 16.17 16.72
N LEU A 14 -1.45 16.97 16.13
CA LEU A 14 -0.78 16.61 14.88
C LEU A 14 0.14 15.39 15.06
N GLY A 15 0.91 15.33 16.16
CA GLY A 15 1.74 14.17 16.47
C GLY A 15 0.92 12.90 16.72
N ALA A 16 -0.16 12.99 17.49
CA ALA A 16 -1.07 11.89 17.75
C ALA A 16 -1.79 11.43 16.48
N GLY A 17 -2.24 12.37 15.64
CA GLY A 17 -2.87 12.08 14.35
C GLY A 17 -1.92 11.37 13.39
N GLY A 18 -0.68 11.85 13.27
CA GLY A 18 0.36 11.19 12.48
C GLY A 18 0.68 9.78 12.98
N LEU A 19 0.81 9.60 14.29
CA LEU A 19 1.03 8.28 14.90
C LEU A 19 -0.13 7.33 14.65
N ALA A 20 -1.37 7.79 14.83
CA ALA A 20 -2.56 6.98 14.57
C ALA A 20 -2.66 6.56 13.10
N ALA A 21 -2.40 7.48 12.16
CA ALA A 21 -2.36 7.19 10.74
C ALA A 21 -1.26 6.17 10.39
N PHE A 22 -0.08 6.30 11.00
CA PHE A 22 1.02 5.35 10.83
C PHE A 22 0.65 3.93 11.32
N LEU A 23 0.09 3.82 12.52
CA LEU A 23 -0.36 2.54 13.06
C LEU A 23 -1.49 1.92 12.24
N TRP A 24 -2.41 2.75 11.72
CA TRP A 24 -3.44 2.30 10.80
C TRP A 24 -2.86 1.75 9.50
N SER A 25 -1.89 2.44 8.88
CA SER A 25 -1.19 1.97 7.68
C SER A 25 -0.56 0.59 7.88
N LEU A 26 0.16 0.40 9.00
CA LEU A 26 0.74 -0.90 9.35
C LEU A 26 -0.31 -2.00 9.54
N ARG A 27 -1.43 -1.68 10.20
CA ARG A 27 -2.51 -2.66 10.45
C ARG A 27 -3.27 -3.04 9.17
N THR A 28 -3.31 -2.16 8.17
CA THR A 28 -4.10 -2.36 6.95
C THR A 28 -3.44 -3.37 5.99
N ARG A 29 -2.28 -3.96 6.37
CA ARG A 29 -1.57 -4.96 5.54
C ARG A 29 -1.32 -4.48 4.10
N GLN A 30 -1.26 -3.16 3.89
CA GLN A 30 -0.98 -2.55 2.59
C GLN A 30 0.42 -2.90 2.07
N TYR A 31 1.26 -3.51 2.90
CA TYR A 31 2.60 -4.00 2.59
C TYR A 31 2.69 -5.53 2.52
N ASP A 32 1.57 -6.26 2.45
CA ASP A 32 1.60 -7.72 2.33
C ASP A 32 2.04 -8.19 0.93
N ASP A 33 1.82 -7.39 -0.12
CA ASP A 33 2.28 -7.72 -1.48
C ASP A 33 3.00 -6.61 -2.30
N PRO A 34 3.87 -5.77 -1.70
CA PRO A 34 4.74 -4.88 -2.46
C PRO A 34 5.81 -5.66 -3.24
N LYS A 35 6.10 -6.91 -2.85
CA LYS A 35 7.04 -7.79 -3.54
C LYS A 35 6.46 -8.32 -4.85
N GLY A 36 5.20 -8.74 -4.90
CA GLY A 36 4.57 -9.21 -6.13
C GLY A 36 4.48 -8.12 -7.19
N ASP A 37 4.13 -6.89 -6.80
CA ASP A 37 4.12 -5.76 -7.74
C ASP A 37 5.52 -5.35 -8.23
N ALA A 38 6.53 -5.37 -7.35
CA ALA A 38 7.91 -5.07 -7.72
C ALA A 38 8.56 -6.17 -8.59
N GLU A 39 8.26 -7.44 -8.32
CA GLU A 39 8.72 -8.57 -9.13
C GLU A 39 8.13 -8.49 -10.54
N ARG A 40 6.87 -8.06 -10.64
CA ARG A 40 6.14 -8.00 -11.91
C ARG A 40 6.58 -6.84 -12.82
N ILE A 41 7.11 -5.75 -12.26
CA ILE A 41 7.67 -4.64 -13.07
C ILE A 41 9.11 -4.87 -13.52
N LEU A 42 9.83 -5.81 -12.89
CA LEU A 42 11.18 -6.22 -13.27
C LEU A 42 11.20 -7.56 -14.03
N SER A 43 10.02 -8.13 -14.29
CA SER A 43 9.85 -9.41 -14.96
C SER A 43 9.79 -9.21 -16.46
N ASP A 44 10.78 -9.75 -17.18
CA ASP A 44 10.83 -9.75 -18.65
C ASP A 44 9.91 -10.84 -19.27
N GLU A 45 9.23 -11.65 -18.46
CA GLU A 45 8.53 -12.89 -18.90
C GLU A 45 7.45 -12.64 -19.97
N TRP A 46 6.88 -11.43 -19.99
CA TRP A 46 5.77 -11.04 -20.87
C TRP A 46 6.03 -9.73 -21.62
N ASP A 47 7.27 -9.25 -21.68
CA ASP A 47 7.63 -8.02 -22.41
C ASP A 47 7.49 -8.18 -23.93
N ASP A 48 7.91 -9.34 -24.45
CA ASP A 48 7.86 -9.62 -25.90
C ASP A 48 6.47 -10.10 -26.37
N ARG A 49 5.64 -10.61 -25.46
CA ARG A 49 4.34 -11.20 -25.78
C ARG A 49 3.38 -11.22 -24.60
N PRO A 50 2.07 -10.95 -24.81
CA PRO A 50 1.09 -10.94 -23.73
C PRO A 50 0.87 -12.33 -23.15
N LYS A 51 0.48 -12.38 -21.85
CA LYS A 51 0.14 -13.61 -21.15
C LYS A 51 -1.04 -14.34 -21.85
N PRO A 52 -0.93 -15.65 -22.11
CA PRO A 52 -2.03 -16.42 -22.72
C PRO A 52 -3.25 -16.45 -21.78
N PRO A 53 -4.47 -16.47 -22.34
CA PRO A 53 -5.68 -16.53 -21.54
C PRO A 53 -5.72 -17.82 -20.70
N PRO A 54 -6.36 -17.80 -19.52
CA PRO A 54 -6.52 -18.99 -18.69
C PRO A 54 -7.18 -20.13 -19.50
N PRO A 55 -6.84 -21.40 -19.22
CA PRO A 55 -7.51 -22.54 -19.86
C PRO A 55 -9.02 -22.43 -19.66
N ASP A 56 -9.79 -22.67 -20.72
CA ASP A 56 -11.25 -22.73 -20.63
C ASP A 56 -11.65 -23.90 -19.73
N GLN A 57 -12.10 -23.61 -18.52
CA GLN A 57 -12.52 -24.62 -17.54
C GLN A 57 -13.78 -25.37 -17.97
N ASN A 58 -14.45 -24.93 -19.04
CA ASN A 58 -15.64 -25.59 -19.59
C ASN A 58 -15.32 -26.46 -20.81
N SER A 59 -14.03 -26.68 -21.12
CA SER A 59 -13.58 -27.49 -22.25
C SER A 59 -13.27 -28.95 -21.90
N GLU A 60 -13.74 -29.45 -20.75
CA GLU A 60 -13.77 -30.90 -20.49
C GLU A 60 -14.80 -31.59 -21.43
N PRO A 61 -14.44 -32.73 -22.05
CA PRO A 61 -15.29 -33.43 -23.02
C PRO A 61 -16.51 -34.11 -22.40
#